data_AF-A0A537QPN9-F1
#
_entry.id   AF-A0A537QPN9-F1
#
_cell.length_a   1.000
_cell.length_b   1.000
_cell.length_c   1.000
_cell.angle_alpha   90.00
_cell.angle_beta   90.00
_cell.angle_gamma   90.00
#
_symmetry.space_group_name_H-M   'P 1'
#
loop_
_entity.id
_entity.type
_entity.pdbx_description
1 polymer ?
#
loop_
_entity_poly.entity_id
_entity_poly.type
_entity_poly.pdbx_seq_one_letter_code
_entity_poly.pdbx_strand_id
1 'polypeptide(L)'
;MISLFRRNPEQKAAELAYRRIVDQARRRGFFSDIGVPDTVDGRFELICLHAFLFLHRLKNEPPPAPQLGQRFVDAMFADFDRSLREMGTGDLSVGRQVKRMAQAFYGRIDAYERGLSRGDAALKAALARNLFGTAAATEPALDAMAGYLHGEVRRLREQPTALLVAGEVSFGDTPAAICEPQRASL
;
A
#
# COMPACT_ATOMS: atom_id res chain seq x y z
N MET A 1 25.82 -35.03 4.48
CA MET A 1 24.44 -34.52 4.32
C MET A 1 24.51 -33.09 3.84
N ILE A 2 24.31 -32.88 2.54
CA ILE A 2 24.27 -31.52 1.95
C ILE A 2 22.91 -30.94 2.35
N SER A 3 22.93 -29.96 3.26
CA SER A 3 21.76 -29.15 3.59
C SER A 3 21.41 -28.32 2.36
N LEU A 4 20.54 -28.87 1.51
CA LEU A 4 19.90 -28.14 0.43
C LEU A 4 19.16 -26.97 1.06
N PHE A 5 19.68 -25.76 0.84
CA PHE A 5 19.04 -24.48 1.07
C PHE A 5 17.53 -24.60 1.01
N ARG A 6 16.91 -24.73 2.18
CA ARG A 6 15.46 -24.68 2.32
C ARG A 6 15.10 -23.24 2.03
N ARG A 7 14.88 -22.93 0.73
CA ARG A 7 14.33 -21.66 0.26
C ARG A 7 13.15 -21.36 1.16
N ASN A 8 13.29 -20.36 2.02
CA ASN A 8 12.33 -20.00 3.05
C ASN A 8 10.99 -19.69 2.34
N PRO A 9 9.98 -20.57 2.42
CA PRO A 9 8.76 -20.43 1.64
C PRO A 9 8.02 -19.13 2.00
N GLU A 10 8.09 -18.69 3.25
CA GLU A 10 7.52 -17.43 3.71
C GLU A 10 8.25 -16.23 3.09
N GLN A 11 9.57 -16.30 2.91
CA GLN A 11 10.32 -15.25 2.19
C GLN A 11 9.85 -15.11 0.74
N LYS A 12 9.66 -16.22 0.03
CA LYS A 12 9.16 -16.20 -1.35
C LYS A 12 7.74 -15.66 -1.44
N ALA A 13 6.88 -16.06 -0.51
CA ALA A 13 5.51 -15.56 -0.41
C ALA A 13 5.49 -14.04 -0.14
N ALA A 14 6.34 -13.56 0.77
CA ALA A 14 6.50 -12.13 1.06
C ALA A 14 6.94 -11.33 -0.19
N GLU A 15 7.95 -11.82 -0.91
CA GLU A 15 8.42 -11.20 -2.15
C GLU A 15 7.36 -11.21 -3.26
N LEU A 16 6.55 -12.27 -3.34
CA LEU A 16 5.43 -12.34 -4.27
C LEU A 16 4.34 -11.33 -3.91
N ALA A 17 3.89 -11.32 -2.65
CA ALA A 17 2.88 -10.37 -2.18
C ALA A 17 3.32 -8.92 -2.39
N TYR A 18 4.60 -8.62 -2.10
CA TYR A 18 5.16 -7.31 -2.34
C TYR A 18 5.12 -6.90 -3.82
N ARG A 19 5.53 -7.79 -4.74
CA ARG A 19 5.43 -7.52 -6.18
C ARG A 19 3.98 -7.26 -6.61
N ARG A 20 3.02 -8.09 -6.16
CA ARG A 20 1.59 -7.90 -6.47
C ARG A 20 1.08 -6.53 -6.00
N ILE A 21 1.51 -6.10 -4.81
CA ILE A 21 1.16 -4.81 -4.24
C ILE A 21 1.79 -3.65 -5.03
N VAL A 22 3.06 -3.78 -5.43
CA VAL A 22 3.72 -2.78 -6.29
C VAL A 22 3.03 -2.68 -7.64
N ASP A 23 2.68 -3.81 -8.26
CA ASP A 23 1.96 -3.86 -9.53
C ASP A 23 0.59 -3.17 -9.42
N GLN A 24 -0.15 -3.46 -8.35
CA GLN A 24 -1.43 -2.80 -8.08
C GLN A 24 -1.25 -1.30 -7.86
N ALA A 25 -0.31 -0.88 -7.01
CA ALA A 25 -0.03 0.52 -6.69
C ALA A 25 0.40 1.34 -7.92
N ARG A 26 0.86 0.70 -8.99
CA ARG A 26 1.27 1.34 -10.25
C ARG A 26 0.18 1.38 -11.31
N ARG A 27 -1.03 0.89 -11.02
CA ARG A 27 -2.14 0.97 -11.98
C ARG A 27 -2.47 2.42 -12.30
N ARG A 28 -2.56 2.73 -13.60
CA ARG A 28 -2.68 4.10 -14.13
C ARG A 28 -3.87 4.88 -13.56
N GLY A 29 -5.00 4.22 -13.29
CA GLY A 29 -6.21 4.88 -12.80
C GLY A 29 -6.04 5.62 -11.47
N PHE A 30 -5.10 5.20 -10.61
CA PHE A 30 -4.80 5.97 -9.39
C PHE A 30 -4.23 7.36 -9.69
N PHE A 31 -3.49 7.51 -10.79
CA PHE A 31 -2.88 8.78 -11.17
C PHE A 31 -3.80 9.58 -12.10
N SER A 32 -4.40 8.93 -13.10
CA SER A 32 -5.24 9.60 -14.11
C SER A 32 -6.64 9.94 -13.62
N ASP A 33 -7.26 9.04 -12.87
CA ASP A 33 -8.70 9.15 -12.56
C ASP A 33 -8.88 9.69 -11.14
N ILE A 34 -8.04 9.25 -10.20
CA ILE A 34 -8.08 9.69 -8.80
C ILE A 34 -7.24 10.94 -8.54
N GLY A 35 -6.22 11.19 -9.37
CA GLY A 35 -5.36 12.36 -9.24
C GLY A 35 -4.29 12.25 -8.15
N VAL A 36 -3.89 11.03 -7.76
CA VAL A 36 -2.70 10.85 -6.93
C VAL A 36 -1.48 11.35 -7.73
N PRO A 37 -0.58 12.17 -7.15
CA PRO A 37 0.59 12.66 -7.89
C PRO A 37 1.47 11.49 -8.39
N ASP A 38 1.80 11.48 -9.69
CA ASP A 38 2.72 10.48 -10.26
C ASP A 38 4.19 10.85 -9.98
N THR A 39 4.53 10.83 -8.68
CA THR A 39 5.87 11.10 -8.15
C THR A 39 6.38 9.91 -7.35
N VAL A 40 7.66 9.93 -6.96
CA VAL A 40 8.23 8.91 -6.07
C VAL A 40 7.41 8.82 -4.77
N ASP A 41 7.05 9.96 -4.19
CA ASP A 41 6.27 10.01 -2.96
C ASP A 41 4.83 9.48 -3.19
N GLY A 42 4.15 9.90 -4.27
CA GLY A 42 2.79 9.41 -4.54
C GLY A 42 2.72 7.90 -4.81
N ARG A 43 3.73 7.35 -5.53
CA ARG A 43 3.86 5.90 -5.71
C ARG A 43 4.15 5.18 -4.39
N PHE A 44 4.98 5.75 -3.53
CA PHE A 44 5.22 5.23 -2.18
C PHE A 44 3.94 5.20 -1.35
N GLU A 45 3.14 6.27 -1.38
CA GLU A 45 1.85 6.33 -0.66
C GLU A 45 0.90 5.21 -1.10
N LEU A 46 0.79 4.95 -2.40
CA LEU A 46 -0.04 3.86 -2.92
C LEU A 46 0.49 2.49 -2.48
N ILE A 47 1.81 2.28 -2.47
CA ILE A 47 2.40 1.03 -1.94
C ILE A 47 2.07 0.88 -0.45
N CYS A 48 2.25 1.94 0.35
CA CYS A 48 1.94 1.91 1.78
C CYS A 48 0.46 1.62 2.07
N LEU A 49 -0.45 2.18 1.28
CA LEU A 49 -1.89 1.98 1.40
C LEU A 49 -2.27 0.52 1.14
N HIS A 50 -1.75 -0.09 0.07
CA HIS A 50 -2.02 -1.50 -0.24
C HIS A 50 -1.30 -2.46 0.71
N ALA A 51 -0.09 -2.12 1.15
CA ALA A 51 0.64 -2.83 2.20
C ALA A 51 -0.16 -2.83 3.52
N PHE A 52 -0.75 -1.69 3.89
CA PHE A 52 -1.65 -1.61 5.04
C PHE A 52 -2.82 -2.59 4.91
N LEU A 53 -3.53 -2.61 3.77
CA LEU A 53 -4.67 -3.50 3.55
C LEU A 53 -4.28 -4.99 3.70
N PHE A 54 -3.13 -5.37 3.13
CA PHE A 54 -2.59 -6.72 3.25
C PHE A 54 -2.25 -7.09 4.70
N LEU A 55 -1.52 -6.22 5.42
CA LEU A 55 -1.16 -6.46 6.82
C LEU A 55 -2.38 -6.44 7.75
N HIS A 56 -3.35 -5.56 7.50
CA HIS A 56 -4.63 -5.53 8.21
C HIS A 56 -5.37 -6.85 8.07
N ARG A 57 -5.37 -7.45 6.87
CA ARG A 57 -5.96 -8.77 6.62
C ARG A 57 -5.20 -9.90 7.34
N LEU A 58 -3.87 -9.87 7.37
CA LEU A 58 -3.06 -10.90 8.02
C LEU A 58 -3.10 -10.84 9.56
N LYS A 59 -3.33 -9.66 10.14
CA LYS A 59 -3.31 -9.42 11.60
C LYS A 59 -4.16 -10.40 12.42
N ASN A 60 -5.26 -10.87 11.85
CA ASN A 60 -6.21 -11.77 12.53
C ASN A 60 -6.03 -13.25 12.17
N GLU A 61 -5.01 -13.61 11.39
CA GLU A 61 -4.76 -14.99 10.95
C GLU A 61 -3.72 -15.69 11.85
N PRO A 62 -3.88 -17.01 12.09
CA PRO A 62 -2.90 -17.80 12.83
C PRO A 62 -1.60 -17.97 12.02
N PRO A 63 -0.54 -18.52 12.65
CA PRO A 63 0.67 -18.91 11.93
C PRO A 63 0.36 -19.73 10.66
N PRO A 64 1.06 -19.48 9.55
CA PRO A 64 2.28 -18.68 9.44
C PRO A 64 2.07 -17.18 9.07
N ALA A 65 0.85 -16.64 9.16
CA ALA A 65 0.56 -15.28 8.71
C ALA A 65 1.37 -14.16 9.41
N PRO A 66 1.61 -14.20 10.74
CA PRO A 66 2.46 -13.19 11.40
C PRO A 66 3.90 -13.19 10.87
N GLN A 67 4.47 -14.38 10.59
CA GLN A 67 5.81 -14.52 10.04
C GLN A 67 5.88 -13.96 8.62
N LEU A 68 4.86 -14.24 7.81
CA LEU A 68 4.74 -13.67 6.47
C LEU A 68 4.67 -12.13 6.51
N GLY A 69 3.88 -11.56 7.43
CA GLY A 69 3.77 -10.11 7.60
C GLY A 69 5.11 -9.45 7.90
N GLN A 70 5.92 -10.04 8.80
CA GLN A 70 7.27 -9.55 9.08
C GLN A 70 8.17 -9.60 7.84
N ARG A 71 8.21 -10.76 7.14
CA ARG A 71 9.02 -10.93 5.92
C ARG A 71 8.60 -9.99 4.80
N PHE A 72 7.30 -9.72 4.69
CA PHE A 72 6.75 -8.76 3.75
C PHE A 72 7.26 -7.34 4.03
N VAL A 73 7.21 -6.89 5.29
CA VAL A 73 7.73 -5.59 5.68
C VAL A 73 9.24 -5.49 5.45
N ASP A 74 9.99 -6.56 5.77
CA ASP A 74 11.43 -6.63 5.50
C ASP A 74 11.72 -6.50 3.99
N ALA A 75 10.98 -7.22 3.14
CA ALA A 75 11.13 -7.18 1.68
C ALA A 75 10.81 -5.80 1.11
N MET A 76 9.73 -5.16 1.61
CA MET A 76 9.34 -3.81 1.21
C MET A 76 10.42 -2.78 1.54
N PHE A 77 10.97 -2.78 2.76
CA PHE A 77 12.01 -1.81 3.13
C PHE A 77 13.35 -2.09 2.46
N ALA A 78 13.67 -3.36 2.18
CA ALA A 78 14.84 -3.70 1.37
C ALA A 78 14.72 -3.16 -0.07
N ASP A 79 13.53 -3.21 -0.67
CA ASP A 79 13.29 -2.62 -1.99
C ASP A 79 13.37 -1.08 -1.97
N PHE A 80 12.83 -0.44 -0.94
CA PHE A 80 12.94 1.02 -0.79
C PHE A 80 14.38 1.48 -0.57
N ASP A 81 15.16 0.80 0.26
CA ASP A 81 16.59 1.08 0.43
C ASP A 81 17.34 0.95 -0.89
N ARG A 82 17.13 -0.15 -1.62
CA ARG A 82 17.75 -0.35 -2.94
C ARG A 82 17.36 0.75 -3.93
N SER A 83 16.06 1.03 -4.07
CA SER A 83 15.54 2.04 -5.01
C SER A 83 16.11 3.44 -4.74
N LEU A 84 16.23 3.83 -3.47
CA LEU A 84 16.84 5.10 -3.09
C LEU A 84 18.34 5.16 -3.40
N ARG A 85 19.07 4.07 -3.17
CA ARG A 85 20.51 4.00 -3.52
C ARG A 85 20.74 4.10 -5.02
N GLU A 86 19.87 3.49 -5.81
CA GLU A 86 19.91 3.53 -7.28
C GLU A 86 19.62 4.94 -7.80
N MET A 87 18.64 5.66 -7.23
CA MET A 87 18.32 7.03 -7.63
C MET A 87 19.37 8.07 -7.19
N GLY A 88 20.12 7.82 -6.11
CA GLY A 88 20.99 8.80 -5.47
C GLY A 88 22.47 8.44 -5.38
N THR A 89 22.93 7.39 -6.08
CA THR A 89 24.31 6.85 -5.98
C THR A 89 24.83 6.76 -4.54
N GLY A 90 24.12 6.00 -3.68
CA GLY A 90 24.68 5.43 -2.45
C GLY A 90 25.17 6.37 -1.34
N ASP A 91 24.66 7.60 -1.26
CA ASP A 91 25.10 8.57 -0.26
C ASP A 91 24.69 8.19 1.19
N LEU A 92 25.41 8.69 2.21
CA LEU A 92 25.20 8.40 3.64
C LEU A 92 23.78 8.77 4.13
N SER A 93 23.04 9.56 3.35
CA SER A 93 21.68 10.03 3.63
C SER A 93 20.59 8.97 3.42
N VAL A 94 20.85 7.88 2.67
CA VAL A 94 19.83 6.88 2.33
C VAL A 94 19.27 6.18 3.58
N GLY A 95 20.13 5.76 4.50
CA GLY A 95 19.67 5.08 5.73
C GLY A 95 18.74 5.96 6.58
N ARG A 96 19.01 7.28 6.62
CA ARG A 96 18.14 8.27 7.29
C ARG A 96 16.80 8.39 6.56
N GLN A 97 16.80 8.36 5.23
CA GLN A 97 15.57 8.42 4.44
C GLN A 97 14.71 7.17 4.63
N VAL A 98 15.30 5.97 4.57
CA VAL A 98 14.61 4.69 4.82
C VAL A 98 13.97 4.69 6.21
N LYS A 99 14.70 5.17 7.23
CA LYS A 99 14.15 5.29 8.59
C LYS A 99 12.94 6.24 8.66
N ARG A 100 12.98 7.37 7.95
CA ARG A 100 11.84 8.30 7.83
C ARG A 100 10.65 7.64 7.14
N MET A 101 10.89 6.92 6.04
CA MET A 101 9.85 6.16 5.32
C MET A 101 9.23 5.09 6.22
N ALA A 102 10.01 4.41 7.05
CA ALA A 102 9.50 3.44 8.00
C ALA A 102 8.57 4.06 9.05
N GLN A 103 8.99 5.17 9.67
CA GLN A 103 8.14 5.92 10.61
C GLN A 103 6.85 6.41 9.94
N ALA A 104 6.97 6.94 8.73
CA ALA A 104 5.86 7.37 7.90
C ALA A 104 4.87 6.22 7.61
N PHE A 105 5.38 5.04 7.27
CA PHE A 105 4.58 3.85 7.00
C PHE A 105 3.76 3.40 8.21
N TYR A 106 4.38 3.25 9.38
CA TYR A 106 3.65 2.84 10.59
C TYR A 106 2.61 3.90 11.02
N GLY A 107 2.93 5.19 10.86
CA GLY A 107 1.94 6.26 11.07
C GLY A 107 0.74 6.18 10.12
N ARG A 108 0.93 5.68 8.89
CA ARG A 108 -0.15 5.44 7.91
C ARG A 108 -1.01 4.25 8.28
N ILE A 109 -0.40 3.14 8.71
CA ILE A 109 -1.15 1.98 9.23
C ILE A 109 -2.12 2.44 10.31
N ASP A 110 -1.60 3.16 11.30
CA ASP A 110 -2.38 3.71 12.41
C ASP A 110 -3.51 4.65 11.95
N ALA A 111 -3.22 5.53 10.98
CA ALA A 111 -4.19 6.47 10.46
C ALA A 111 -5.32 5.77 9.70
N TYR A 112 -5.01 4.79 8.86
CA TYR A 112 -5.99 4.05 8.08
C TYR A 112 -6.80 3.09 8.95
N GLU A 113 -6.19 2.42 9.93
CA GLU A 113 -6.90 1.60 10.92
C GLU A 113 -7.95 2.42 11.69
N ARG A 114 -7.56 3.62 12.16
CA ARG A 114 -8.49 4.56 12.80
C ARG A 114 -9.56 5.07 11.84
N GLY A 115 -9.20 5.32 10.59
CA GLY A 115 -10.15 5.74 9.55
C GLY A 115 -11.23 4.70 9.33
N LEU A 116 -10.83 3.44 9.10
CA LEU A 116 -11.77 2.33 8.88
C LEU A 116 -12.68 2.06 10.09
N SER A 117 -12.19 2.27 11.32
CA SER A 117 -12.96 2.03 12.54
C SER A 117 -13.88 3.20 12.95
N ARG A 118 -13.53 4.45 12.59
CA ARG A 118 -14.27 5.66 12.99
C ARG A 118 -15.23 6.19 11.92
N GLY A 119 -15.19 5.61 10.71
CA GLY A 119 -16.06 5.96 9.59
C GLY A 119 -15.43 6.92 8.58
N ASP A 120 -16.17 7.18 7.51
CA ASP A 120 -15.63 7.75 6.27
C ASP A 120 -15.02 9.14 6.44
N ALA A 121 -15.57 10.00 7.31
CA ALA A 121 -14.98 11.31 7.57
C ALA A 121 -13.53 11.22 8.09
N ALA A 122 -13.27 10.28 9.00
CA ALA A 122 -11.93 10.06 9.53
C ALA A 122 -11.00 9.41 8.49
N LEU A 123 -11.54 8.50 7.67
CA LEU A 123 -10.78 7.84 6.60
C LEU A 123 -10.38 8.84 5.50
N LYS A 124 -11.32 9.66 5.02
CA LYS A 124 -11.07 10.71 4.04
C LYS A 124 -10.03 11.71 4.53
N ALA A 125 -10.10 12.12 5.80
CA ALA A 125 -9.08 12.99 6.38
C ALA A 125 -7.68 12.35 6.38
N ALA A 126 -7.59 11.04 6.65
CA ALA A 126 -6.33 10.30 6.56
C ALA A 126 -5.83 10.19 5.12
N LEU A 127 -6.71 9.93 4.15
CA LEU A 127 -6.39 9.86 2.72
C LEU A 127 -5.92 11.22 2.19
N ALA A 128 -6.64 12.31 2.48
CA ALA A 128 -6.26 13.66 2.08
C ALA A 128 -4.86 14.02 2.56
N ARG A 129 -4.56 13.77 3.84
CA ARG A 129 -3.27 14.09 4.44
C ARG A 129 -2.12 13.23 3.90
N ASN A 130 -2.35 11.93 3.74
CA ASN A 130 -1.27 10.99 3.45
C ASN A 130 -1.12 10.71 1.95
N LEU A 131 -2.20 10.31 1.28
CA LEU A 131 -2.17 9.86 -0.12
C LEU A 131 -1.98 11.02 -1.10
N PHE A 132 -2.66 12.14 -0.86
CA PHE A 132 -2.54 13.34 -1.70
C PHE A 132 -1.47 14.32 -1.19
N GLY A 133 -1.17 14.28 0.12
CA GLY A 133 -0.12 15.07 0.72
C GLY A 133 -0.40 16.57 0.59
N THR A 134 0.42 17.27 -0.20
CA THR A 134 0.24 18.70 -0.51
C THR A 134 -0.60 18.94 -1.75
N ALA A 135 -0.94 17.89 -2.52
CA ALA A 135 -1.86 18.00 -3.64
C ALA A 135 -3.30 18.18 -3.14
N ALA A 136 -4.08 19.00 -3.84
CA ALA A 136 -5.48 19.22 -3.51
C ALA A 136 -6.31 17.98 -3.91
N ALA A 137 -6.76 17.21 -2.92
CA ALA A 137 -7.71 16.14 -3.14
C ALA A 137 -9.12 16.72 -3.35
N THR A 138 -9.83 16.24 -4.37
CA THR A 138 -11.25 16.59 -4.55
C THR A 138 -12.13 15.68 -3.69
N GLU A 139 -13.30 16.16 -3.28
CA GLU A 139 -14.24 15.33 -2.51
C GLU A 139 -14.62 14.03 -3.25
N PRO A 140 -14.91 14.04 -4.57
CA PRO A 140 -15.16 12.80 -5.32
C PRO A 140 -13.99 11.81 -5.32
N ALA A 141 -12.74 12.29 -5.35
CA ALA A 141 -11.57 11.42 -5.28
C ALA A 141 -11.41 10.79 -3.88
N LEU A 142 -11.69 11.56 -2.83
CA LEU A 142 -11.69 11.06 -1.45
C LEU A 142 -12.81 10.05 -1.22
N ASP A 143 -14.01 10.29 -1.76
CA ASP A 143 -15.12 9.34 -1.76
C ASP A 143 -14.77 8.03 -2.48
N ALA A 144 -14.23 8.14 -3.70
CA ALA A 144 -13.83 7.00 -4.51
C ALA A 144 -12.76 6.16 -3.81
N MET A 145 -11.75 6.79 -3.20
CA MET A 145 -10.71 6.09 -2.46
C MET A 145 -11.21 5.50 -1.13
N ALA A 146 -12.08 6.18 -0.39
CA ALA A 146 -12.69 5.62 0.81
C ALA A 146 -13.53 4.38 0.48
N GLY A 147 -14.34 4.45 -0.57
CA GLY A 147 -15.11 3.32 -1.10
C GLY A 147 -14.21 2.17 -1.55
N TYR A 148 -13.11 2.47 -2.24
CA TYR A 148 -12.10 1.49 -2.61
C TYR A 148 -11.51 0.78 -1.38
N LEU A 149 -11.06 1.50 -0.35
CA LEU A 149 -10.51 0.89 0.86
C LEU A 149 -11.50 -0.06 1.53
N HIS A 150 -12.76 0.35 1.67
CA HIS A 150 -13.81 -0.52 2.21
C HIS A 150 -14.06 -1.75 1.34
N GLY A 151 -14.09 -1.56 0.02
CA GLY A 151 -14.23 -2.64 -0.95
C GLY A 151 -13.09 -3.65 -0.85
N GLU A 152 -11.85 -3.18 -0.72
CA GLU A 152 -10.66 -4.02 -0.62
C GLU A 152 -10.57 -4.74 0.72
N VAL A 153 -10.98 -4.12 1.83
CA VAL A 153 -11.10 -4.83 3.12
C VAL A 153 -12.06 -6.02 3.01
N ARG A 154 -13.21 -5.84 2.35
CA ARG A 154 -14.18 -6.93 2.11
C ARG A 154 -13.60 -7.99 1.18
N ARG A 155 -13.04 -7.59 0.04
CA ARG A 155 -12.44 -8.48 -0.96
C ARG A 155 -11.30 -9.31 -0.38
N LEU A 156 -10.41 -8.70 0.39
CA LEU A 156 -9.30 -9.40 1.03
C LEU A 156 -9.80 -10.38 2.10
N ARG A 157 -10.85 -10.03 2.84
CA ARG A 157 -11.48 -10.93 3.81
C ARG A 157 -12.05 -12.18 3.15
N GLU A 158 -12.60 -12.05 1.95
CA GLU A 158 -13.17 -13.17 1.18
C GLU A 158 -12.09 -14.06 0.52
N GLN A 159 -10.85 -13.58 0.42
CA GLN A 159 -9.76 -14.39 -0.13
C GLN A 159 -9.35 -15.51 0.84
N PRO A 160 -9.17 -16.75 0.34
CA PRO A 160 -8.68 -17.87 1.13
C PRO A 160 -7.34 -17.54 1.80
N THR A 161 -7.24 -17.76 3.11
CA THR A 161 -5.99 -17.55 3.87
C THR A 161 -4.81 -18.30 3.23
N ALA A 162 -5.04 -19.50 2.67
CA ALA A 162 -4.00 -20.27 1.99
C ALA A 162 -3.37 -19.53 0.80
N LEU A 163 -4.14 -18.75 0.03
CA LEU A 163 -3.61 -17.94 -1.07
C LEU A 163 -2.81 -16.75 -0.55
N LEU A 164 -3.34 -16.06 0.47
CA LEU A 164 -2.66 -14.94 1.11
C LEU A 164 -1.32 -15.36 1.72
N VAL A 165 -1.29 -16.52 2.39
CA VAL A 165 -0.08 -17.11 2.98
C VAL A 165 0.92 -17.53 1.90
N ALA A 166 0.46 -17.89 0.70
CA ALA A 166 1.31 -18.17 -0.46
C ALA A 166 1.81 -16.88 -1.15
N GLY A 167 1.37 -15.70 -0.71
CA GLY A 167 1.69 -14.40 -1.30
C GLY A 167 0.82 -14.01 -2.50
N GLU A 168 -0.20 -14.81 -2.81
CA GLU A 168 -1.15 -14.56 -3.88
C GLU A 168 -2.27 -13.64 -3.38
N VAL A 169 -1.94 -12.35 -3.26
CA VAL A 169 -2.91 -11.29 -2.95
C VAL A 169 -3.43 -10.68 -4.24
N SER A 170 -4.75 -10.46 -4.29
CA SER A 170 -5.43 -9.78 -5.40
C SER A 170 -6.24 -8.59 -4.88
N PHE A 171 -6.27 -7.53 -5.67
CA PHE A 171 -7.04 -6.31 -5.40
C PHE A 171 -8.04 -6.05 -6.52
N GLY A 172 -9.05 -5.24 -6.25
CA GLY A 172 -9.98 -4.75 -7.25
C GLY A 172 -9.35 -3.82 -8.29
N ASP A 173 -10.14 -3.44 -9.28
CA ASP A 173 -9.74 -2.40 -10.22
C ASP A 173 -9.60 -1.04 -9.53
N THR A 174 -8.83 -0.14 -10.15
CA THR A 174 -8.71 1.24 -9.68
C THR A 174 -10.09 1.89 -9.64
N PRO A 175 -10.45 2.59 -8.55
CA PRO A 175 -11.72 3.30 -8.49
C PRO A 175 -11.72 4.43 -9.53
N ALA A 176 -12.88 4.73 -10.09
CA ALA A 176 -13.08 5.92 -10.91
C ALA A 176 -13.57 7.05 -10.00
N ALA A 177 -12.87 8.19 -9.96
CA ALA A 177 -13.50 9.41 -9.45
C ALA A 177 -14.51 9.83 -10.52
N ILE A 178 -15.77 10.01 -10.12
CA ILE A 178 -16.76 10.58 -11.03
C ILE A 178 -16.28 12.00 -11.35
N CYS A 179 -15.76 12.20 -12.55
CA CYS A 179 -15.38 13.52 -13.04
C CYS A 179 -16.68 14.30 -13.23
N GLU A 180 -17.01 15.22 -12.32
CA GLU A 180 -18.00 16.25 -12.66
C GLU A 180 -17.45 16.99 -13.89
N PRO A 181 -18.22 17.14 -14.98
CA PRO A 181 -17.75 17.89 -16.12
C PRO A 181 -17.37 19.30 -15.64
N GLN A 182 -16.11 19.69 -15.85
CA GLN A 182 -15.62 21.04 -15.63
C GLN A 182 -16.66 21.99 -16.23
N ARG A 183 -17.41 22.69 -15.36
CA ARG A 183 -18.28 23.77 -15.81
C ARG A 183 -17.38 24.78 -16.50
N ALA A 184 -17.46 24.82 -17.83
CA ALA A 184 -16.85 25.86 -18.61
C ALA A 184 -17.39 27.19 -18.08
N SER A 185 -16.52 27.97 -17.42
CA SER A 185 -16.80 29.36 -17.11
C SER A 185 -16.96 30.08 -18.45
N LEU A 186 -18.19 30.53 -18.73
CA LEU A 186 -18.49 31.55 -19.72
C LEU A 186 -18.05 32.92 -19.19
#